data_AF-A0A7J3MA61-F1
#
_entry.id   AF-A0A7J3MA61-F1
#
_cell.length_a   1.000
_cell.length_b   1.000
_cell.length_c   1.000
_cell.angle_alpha   90.00
_cell.angle_beta   90.00
_cell.angle_gamma   90.00
#
_symmetry.space_group_name_H-M   'P 1'
#
loop_
_entity.id
_entity.type
_entity.pdbx_description
1 polymer ?
#
loop_
_entity_poly.entity_id
_entity_poly.type
_entity_poly.pdbx_seq_one_letter_code
_entity_poly.pdbx_strand_id
1 'polypeptide(L)'
;MKIYLTAITAEIHWGYSIRMFPASATQKSIVVPPPTTIVGALACAYATVNKLNREYSLVEEPFTTFSAEFLQEFDVKYAALHLHEQIAEQTLQTIRYFTMSVQAPKTDINRFAETFKVAEMFAPVQIGYVVAPLITMTFIVLSGKPLPIVAAWSISRLGSRESLISIKKVMQSEVELRRVDKERENHLVNTYY
;
A
#
# COMPACT_ATOMS: atom_id res chain seq x y z
N MET A 1 -9.00 -8.27 27.17
CA MET A 1 -8.87 -9.05 25.92
C MET A 1 -7.41 -9.00 25.53
N LYS A 2 -6.76 -10.15 25.33
CA LYS A 2 -5.36 -10.20 24.89
C LYS A 2 -5.31 -9.79 23.41
N ILE A 3 -4.47 -8.81 23.07
CA ILE A 3 -4.21 -8.40 21.69
C ILE A 3 -2.74 -8.57 21.42
N TYR A 4 -2.42 -8.99 20.21
CA TYR A 4 -1.05 -9.10 19.73
C TYR A 4 -0.76 -7.92 18.81
N LEU A 5 0.32 -7.21 19.12
CA LEU A 5 0.92 -6.21 18.27
C LEU A 5 2.00 -6.88 17.42
N THR A 6 1.90 -6.76 16.10
CA THR A 6 2.96 -7.13 15.16
C THR A 6 3.42 -5.86 14.44
N ALA A 7 4.69 -5.49 14.65
CA ALA A 7 5.33 -4.35 14.00
C ALA A 7 6.38 -4.85 13.00
N ILE A 8 6.24 -4.46 11.74
CA ILE A 8 7.07 -4.94 10.63
C ILE A 8 7.72 -3.73 9.97
N THR A 9 9.05 -3.62 10.08
CA THR A 9 9.81 -2.56 9.40
C THR A 9 10.33 -3.08 8.08
N ALA A 10 9.99 -2.38 7.02
CA ALA A 10 10.32 -2.70 5.64
C ALA A 10 10.97 -1.49 4.96
N GLU A 11 11.86 -1.78 4.02
CA GLU A 11 12.47 -0.80 3.13
C GLU A 11 11.91 -1.00 1.73
N ILE A 12 11.45 0.08 1.11
CA ILE A 12 10.97 0.06 -0.27
C ILE A 12 12.15 0.23 -1.23
N HIS A 13 12.14 -0.51 -2.35
CA HIS A 13 13.24 -0.44 -3.31
C HIS A 13 13.17 0.82 -4.18
N TRP A 14 12.05 1.05 -4.88
CA TRP A 14 11.87 2.21 -5.77
C TRP A 14 10.63 3.03 -5.47
N GLY A 15 9.64 2.41 -4.84
CA GLY A 15 8.30 2.94 -4.70
C GLY A 15 7.27 1.82 -4.66
N TYR A 16 6.01 2.20 -4.84
CA TYR A 16 4.92 1.24 -4.96
C TYR A 16 3.84 1.76 -5.90
N SER A 17 2.99 0.86 -6.37
CA SER A 17 1.79 1.13 -7.16
C SER A 17 0.60 0.48 -6.50
N ILE A 18 -0.41 1.29 -6.19
CA ILE A 18 -1.63 0.82 -5.57
C ILE A 18 -2.79 1.27 -6.45
N ARG A 19 -3.48 0.28 -7.02
CA ARG A 19 -4.60 0.51 -7.94
C ARG A 19 -5.90 0.38 -7.17
N MET A 20 -6.72 1.43 -7.17
CA MET A 20 -8.06 1.41 -6.61
C MET A 20 -9.09 0.97 -7.67
N PHE A 21 -9.94 0.00 -7.34
CA PHE A 21 -11.08 -0.36 -8.17
C PHE A 21 -12.28 0.56 -7.86
N PRO A 22 -13.10 0.97 -8.86
CA PRO A 22 -12.96 0.76 -10.29
C PRO A 22 -12.21 1.93 -10.96
N ALA A 23 -11.09 1.67 -11.60
CA ALA A 23 -10.41 2.71 -12.39
C ALA A 23 -10.21 2.24 -13.82
N SER A 24 -10.99 2.83 -14.72
CA SER A 24 -10.82 2.77 -16.17
C SER A 24 -9.92 3.92 -16.69
N ALA A 25 -9.42 4.79 -15.80
CA ALA A 25 -8.67 6.01 -16.12
C ALA A 25 -7.53 6.28 -15.12
N THR A 26 -6.91 7.45 -15.24
CA THR A 26 -5.85 8.02 -14.39
C THR A 26 -6.20 8.00 -12.89
N GLN A 27 -5.37 7.33 -12.09
CA GLN A 27 -5.49 7.21 -10.63
C GLN A 27 -4.52 8.14 -9.91
N LYS A 28 -5.01 8.79 -8.86
CA LYS A 28 -4.17 9.57 -7.93
C LYS A 28 -3.17 8.65 -7.22
N SER A 29 -2.01 9.22 -6.94
CA SER A 29 -0.97 8.57 -6.15
C SER A 29 -1.36 8.65 -4.68
N ILE A 30 -1.23 7.55 -3.94
CA ILE A 30 -1.54 7.54 -2.50
C ILE A 30 -0.23 7.46 -1.74
N VAL A 31 0.16 8.58 -1.11
CA VAL A 31 1.45 8.73 -0.39
C VAL A 31 1.62 7.75 0.77
N VAL A 32 0.52 7.23 1.31
CA VAL A 32 0.54 6.18 2.34
C VAL A 32 -0.26 4.99 1.83
N PRO A 33 0.35 3.79 1.70
CA PRO A 33 -0.36 2.58 1.34
C PRO A 33 -1.59 2.36 2.23
N PRO A 34 -2.77 2.05 1.67
CA PRO A 34 -3.95 1.76 2.47
C PRO A 34 -3.72 0.60 3.44
N PRO A 35 -4.37 0.60 4.62
CA PRO A 35 -4.27 -0.51 5.58
C PRO A 35 -4.61 -1.88 4.97
N THR A 36 -5.53 -1.91 4.01
CA THR A 36 -5.92 -3.13 3.29
C THR A 36 -4.78 -3.70 2.44
N THR A 37 -3.88 -2.85 1.92
CA THR A 37 -2.68 -3.29 1.18
C THR A 37 -1.69 -4.01 2.10
N ILE A 38 -1.54 -3.55 3.35
CA ILE A 38 -0.69 -4.19 4.36
C ILE A 38 -1.24 -5.59 4.71
N VAL A 39 -2.55 -5.67 4.97
CA VAL A 39 -3.22 -6.94 5.25
C VAL A 39 -3.09 -7.89 4.06
N GLY A 40 -3.30 -7.40 2.83
CA GLY A 40 -3.15 -8.21 1.63
C GLY A 40 -1.73 -8.72 1.42
N ALA A 41 -0.71 -7.91 1.74
CA ALA A 41 0.69 -8.32 1.68
C ALA A 41 1.00 -9.45 2.68
N LEU A 42 0.50 -9.34 3.91
CA LEU A 42 0.59 -10.38 4.94
C LEU A 42 -0.14 -11.66 4.54
N ALA A 43 -1.37 -11.55 4.04
CA ALA A 43 -2.15 -12.68 3.57
C ALA A 43 -1.45 -13.40 2.41
N CYS A 44 -0.90 -12.64 1.45
CA CYS A 44 -0.13 -13.19 0.34
C CYS A 44 1.10 -13.96 0.84
N ALA A 45 1.89 -13.37 1.76
CA ALA A 45 3.06 -14.03 2.32
C ALA A 45 2.68 -15.29 3.11
N TYR A 46 1.60 -15.24 3.90
CA TYR A 46 1.06 -16.38 4.62
C TYR A 46 0.62 -17.51 3.66
N ALA A 47 -0.07 -17.18 2.57
CA ALA A 47 -0.48 -18.15 1.55
C ALA A 47 0.73 -18.85 0.93
N THR A 48 1.79 -18.09 0.62
CA THR A 48 3.01 -18.62 0.02
C THR A 48 3.78 -19.53 0.98
N VAL A 49 3.97 -19.11 2.24
CA VAL A 49 4.67 -19.91 3.26
C VAL A 49 3.94 -21.24 3.52
N ASN A 50 2.61 -21.24 3.48
CA ASN A 50 1.80 -22.44 3.68
C ASN A 50 1.53 -23.23 2.38
N LYS A 51 2.17 -22.88 1.27
CA LYS A 51 1.99 -23.53 -0.04
C LYS A 51 0.55 -23.55 -0.56
N LEU A 52 -0.31 -22.63 -0.08
CA LEU A 52 -1.68 -22.49 -0.54
C LEU A 52 -1.73 -21.78 -1.90
N ASN A 53 -0.88 -20.77 -2.09
CA ASN A 53 -0.70 -20.02 -3.35
C ASN A 53 -2.02 -19.59 -4.03
N ARG A 54 -3.01 -19.15 -3.24
CA ARG A 54 -4.33 -18.73 -3.71
C ARG A 54 -4.58 -17.25 -3.47
N GLU A 55 -5.29 -16.61 -4.41
CA GLU A 55 -5.70 -15.20 -4.30
C GLU A 55 -7.16 -15.06 -3.80
N TYR A 56 -7.96 -16.13 -3.90
CA TYR A 56 -9.36 -16.20 -3.52
C TYR A 56 -9.58 -17.14 -2.32
N SER A 57 -10.66 -16.85 -1.59
CA SER A 57 -11.20 -17.64 -0.49
C SER A 57 -11.89 -18.90 -1.03
N LEU A 58 -11.71 -20.04 -0.35
CA LEU A 58 -12.47 -21.27 -0.61
C LEU A 58 -13.56 -21.52 0.44
N VAL A 59 -13.54 -20.77 1.55
CA VAL A 59 -14.38 -21.03 2.72
C VAL A 59 -15.69 -20.23 2.68
N GLU A 60 -15.70 -19.08 1.99
CA GLU A 60 -16.86 -18.18 1.95
C GLU A 60 -17.54 -18.15 0.58
N GLU A 61 -18.87 -18.32 0.60
CA GLU A 61 -19.80 -18.01 -0.48
C GLU A 61 -20.49 -16.67 -0.15
N PRO A 62 -20.44 -15.63 -1.02
CA PRO A 62 -19.81 -15.59 -2.34
C PRO A 62 -18.28 -15.51 -2.26
N PHE A 63 -17.58 -15.88 -3.36
CA PHE A 63 -16.12 -15.84 -3.45
C PHE A 63 -15.53 -14.51 -2.95
N THR A 64 -14.81 -14.55 -1.84
CA THR A 64 -14.07 -13.42 -1.27
C THR A 64 -12.56 -13.52 -1.57
N THR A 65 -11.80 -12.48 -1.23
CA THR A 65 -10.33 -12.52 -1.31
C THR A 65 -9.76 -13.37 -0.18
N PHE A 66 -8.62 -14.04 -0.42
CA PHE A 66 -7.87 -14.72 0.64
C PHE A 66 -7.49 -13.79 1.81
N SER A 67 -7.39 -12.47 1.55
CA SER A 67 -7.15 -11.49 2.61
C SER A 67 -8.30 -11.45 3.64
N ALA A 68 -9.53 -11.73 3.23
CA ALA A 68 -10.69 -11.78 4.13
C ALA A 68 -10.61 -12.99 5.07
N GLU A 69 -10.28 -14.17 4.54
CA GLU A 69 -10.02 -15.36 5.37
C GLU A 69 -8.88 -15.09 6.37
N PHE A 70 -7.79 -14.43 5.93
CA PHE A 70 -6.68 -14.07 6.82
C PHE A 70 -7.12 -13.13 7.96
N LEU A 71 -7.93 -12.11 7.65
CA LEU A 71 -8.48 -11.21 8.66
C LEU A 71 -9.29 -11.95 9.72
N GLN A 72 -10.13 -12.90 9.30
CA GLN A 72 -10.97 -13.70 10.20
C GLN A 72 -10.14 -14.69 11.01
N GLU A 73 -9.22 -15.41 10.37
CA GLU A 73 -8.40 -16.42 11.01
C GLU A 73 -7.59 -15.82 12.16
N PHE A 74 -6.96 -14.66 11.94
CA PHE A 74 -6.13 -14.01 12.95
C PHE A 74 -6.86 -12.96 13.79
N ASP A 75 -8.13 -12.71 13.50
CA ASP A 75 -8.95 -11.68 14.14
C ASP A 75 -8.25 -10.31 14.12
N VAL A 76 -7.82 -9.88 12.93
CA VAL A 76 -7.11 -8.60 12.75
C VAL A 76 -8.06 -7.45 13.00
N LYS A 77 -7.77 -6.64 14.02
CA LYS A 77 -8.60 -5.51 14.48
C LYS A 77 -8.18 -4.19 13.89
N TYR A 78 -6.88 -4.01 13.65
CA TYR A 78 -6.33 -2.74 13.23
C TYR A 78 -5.07 -2.93 12.41
N ALA A 79 -4.89 -2.10 11.38
CA ALA A 79 -3.67 -2.01 10.60
C ALA A 79 -3.36 -0.54 10.32
N ALA A 80 -2.10 -0.15 10.49
CA ALA A 80 -1.61 1.18 10.22
C ALA A 80 -0.18 1.14 9.68
N LEU A 81 0.25 2.28 9.14
CA LEU A 81 1.58 2.46 8.58
C LEU A 81 2.19 3.74 9.14
N HIS A 82 3.46 3.64 9.51
CA HIS A 82 4.31 4.79 9.83
C HIS A 82 5.39 4.91 8.76
N LEU A 83 5.45 6.07 8.10
CA LEU A 83 6.56 6.45 7.23
C LEU A 83 7.63 7.12 8.10
N HIS A 84 8.88 6.64 8.01
CA HIS A 84 9.98 7.24 8.77
C HIS A 84 10.45 8.54 8.13
N GLU A 85 10.34 8.62 6.80
CA GLU A 85 10.71 9.79 6.01
C GLU A 85 9.49 10.52 5.44
N GLN A 86 9.62 11.84 5.24
CA GLN A 86 8.59 12.62 4.58
C GLN A 86 8.65 12.39 3.07
N ILE A 87 7.53 11.94 2.50
CA ILE A 87 7.37 11.77 1.06
C ILE A 87 6.58 12.95 0.51
N ALA A 88 7.16 13.70 -0.42
CA ALA A 88 6.39 14.60 -1.27
C ALA A 88 5.79 13.81 -2.43
N GLU A 89 4.53 14.08 -2.80
CA GLU A 89 3.89 13.46 -3.96
C GLU A 89 4.61 13.91 -5.25
N GLN A 90 5.64 13.18 -5.68
CA GLN A 90 6.39 13.52 -6.89
C GLN A 90 5.86 12.83 -8.14
N THR A 91 5.00 11.83 -7.99
CA THR A 91 4.63 10.92 -9.08
C THR A 91 4.08 11.61 -10.31
N LEU A 92 3.21 12.62 -10.14
CA LEU A 92 2.62 13.32 -11.27
C LEU A 92 3.67 14.08 -12.09
N GLN A 93 4.66 14.66 -11.42
CA GLN A 93 5.77 15.38 -12.07
C GLN A 93 6.80 14.41 -12.66
N THR A 94 7.11 13.32 -11.95
CA THR A 94 8.07 12.30 -12.40
C THR A 94 7.56 11.54 -13.61
N ILE A 95 6.30 11.09 -13.61
CA ILE A 95 5.70 10.41 -14.77
C ILE A 95 5.67 11.37 -15.97
N ARG A 96 5.23 12.63 -15.77
CA ARG A 96 5.27 13.65 -16.83
C ARG A 96 6.68 13.82 -17.39
N TYR A 97 7.69 13.92 -16.52
CA TYR A 97 9.09 14.09 -16.92
C TYR A 97 9.60 12.92 -17.78
N PHE A 98 9.27 11.68 -17.43
CA PHE A 98 9.71 10.50 -18.18
C PHE A 98 8.92 10.22 -19.46
N THR A 99 7.61 10.50 -19.51
CA THR A 99 6.79 10.22 -20.69
C THR A 99 6.89 11.33 -21.74
N MET A 100 7.22 12.56 -21.35
CA MET A 100 7.26 13.71 -22.26
C MET A 100 8.23 13.51 -23.42
N SER A 101 9.42 12.95 -23.18
CA SER A 101 10.43 12.72 -24.23
C SER A 101 10.03 11.65 -25.25
N VAL A 102 9.12 10.73 -24.88
CA VAL A 102 8.61 9.66 -25.75
C VAL A 102 7.32 10.09 -26.47
N GLN A 103 6.56 11.01 -25.89
CA GLN A 103 5.38 11.62 -26.49
C GLN A 103 5.74 12.75 -27.47
N ALA A 104 6.76 13.56 -27.15
CA ALA A 104 7.23 14.67 -27.97
C ALA A 104 7.55 14.33 -29.45
N PRO A 105 8.16 13.17 -29.79
CA PRO A 105 8.48 12.85 -31.19
C PRO A 105 7.28 12.40 -32.03
N LYS A 106 6.19 11.95 -31.39
CA LYS A 106 4.95 11.51 -32.07
C LYS A 106 3.92 12.63 -32.20
N THR A 107 4.24 13.80 -31.67
CA THR A 107 3.36 14.95 -31.65
C THR A 107 3.66 15.79 -32.89
N ASP A 108 2.77 15.75 -33.87
CA ASP A 108 2.79 16.70 -34.99
C ASP A 108 2.55 18.10 -34.41
N ILE A 109 3.63 18.89 -34.33
CA ILE A 109 3.67 20.20 -33.65
C ILE A 109 2.59 21.14 -34.21
N ASN A 110 2.31 21.06 -35.51
CA ASN A 110 1.31 21.91 -36.17
C ASN A 110 -0.11 21.48 -35.79
N ARG A 111 -0.39 20.17 -35.88
CA ARG A 111 -1.69 19.61 -35.44
C ARG A 111 -1.94 19.86 -33.96
N PHE A 112 -0.89 19.81 -33.13
CA PHE A 112 -0.96 20.03 -31.69
C PHE A 112 -1.31 21.47 -31.33
N ALA A 113 -0.70 22.45 -32.02
CA ALA A 113 -1.02 23.86 -31.88
C ALA A 113 -2.49 24.17 -32.23
N GLU A 114 -3.05 23.46 -33.21
CA GLU A 114 -4.43 23.67 -33.70
C GLU A 114 -5.50 22.93 -32.89
N THR A 115 -5.22 21.70 -32.43
CA THR A 115 -6.22 20.86 -31.76
C THR A 115 -6.18 20.91 -30.25
N PHE A 116 -5.14 21.52 -29.65
CA PHE A 116 -4.86 21.71 -28.22
C PHE A 116 -5.91 21.15 -27.23
N LYS A 117 -6.09 19.83 -27.22
CA LYS A 117 -6.87 19.17 -26.19
C LYS A 117 -5.91 18.95 -25.05
N VAL A 118 -5.97 19.84 -24.07
CA VAL A 118 -5.34 19.74 -22.75
C VAL A 118 -5.26 18.27 -22.29
N ALA A 119 -6.33 17.48 -22.47
CA ALA A 119 -6.40 16.04 -22.17
C ALA A 119 -5.28 15.15 -22.78
N GLU A 120 -4.77 15.43 -23.98
CA GLU A 120 -3.76 14.60 -24.66
C GLU A 120 -2.35 14.79 -24.07
N MET A 121 -2.05 15.97 -23.49
CA MET A 121 -0.85 16.19 -22.66
C MET A 121 -0.90 15.41 -21.33
N PHE A 122 -2.09 15.02 -20.89
CA PHE A 122 -2.33 14.36 -19.60
C PHE A 122 -2.69 12.88 -19.73
N ALA A 123 -2.37 12.26 -20.87
CA ALA A 123 -2.49 10.83 -21.09
C ALA A 123 -1.28 9.96 -20.65
N PRO A 124 -0.39 10.33 -19.69
CA PRO A 124 0.30 9.28 -18.96
C PRO A 124 -0.75 8.49 -18.20
N VAL A 125 -0.80 7.17 -18.40
CA VAL A 125 -1.63 6.31 -17.56
C VAL A 125 -1.10 6.46 -16.12
N GLN A 126 -1.79 7.25 -15.31
CA GLN A 126 -1.48 7.41 -13.89
C GLN A 126 -1.99 6.14 -13.22
N ILE A 127 -1.09 5.22 -12.86
CA ILE A 127 -1.47 3.93 -12.27
C ILE A 127 -1.17 3.96 -10.75
N GLY A 128 -1.53 5.06 -10.09
CA GLY A 128 -1.41 5.18 -8.63
C GLY A 128 0.00 4.92 -8.09
N TYR A 129 1.03 5.29 -8.85
CA TYR A 129 2.44 5.09 -8.47
C TYR A 129 2.86 6.07 -7.37
N VAL A 130 3.79 5.68 -6.52
CA VAL A 130 4.56 6.58 -5.66
C VAL A 130 6.01 6.22 -5.87
N VAL A 131 6.82 7.17 -6.33
CA VAL A 131 8.27 7.00 -6.50
C VAL A 131 8.94 7.51 -5.22
N ALA A 132 9.53 6.58 -4.49
CA ALA A 132 10.01 6.75 -3.13
C ALA A 132 11.12 5.70 -2.86
N PRO A 133 12.29 5.84 -3.51
CA PRO A 133 13.34 4.84 -3.39
C PRO A 133 13.95 4.85 -1.99
N LEU A 134 14.24 3.64 -1.48
CA LEU A 134 14.97 3.41 -0.22
C LEU A 134 14.32 4.02 1.04
N ILE A 135 13.00 4.19 1.01
CA ILE A 135 12.23 4.70 2.15
C ILE A 135 11.91 3.58 3.13
N THR A 136 12.00 3.89 4.43
CA THR A 136 11.68 2.96 5.51
C THR A 136 10.26 3.19 6.00
N MET A 137 9.52 2.09 6.17
CA MET A 137 8.17 2.10 6.68
C MET A 137 7.97 1.02 7.73
N THR A 138 7.15 1.33 8.74
CA THR A 138 6.73 0.35 9.74
C THR A 138 5.24 0.09 9.62
N PHE A 139 4.89 -1.16 9.34
CA PHE A 139 3.52 -1.66 9.40
C PHE A 139 3.21 -2.04 10.85
N ILE A 140 2.05 -1.63 11.33
CA ILE A 140 1.55 -1.91 12.66
C ILE A 140 0.26 -2.68 12.50
N VAL A 141 0.20 -3.91 13.01
CA VAL A 141 -1.01 -4.75 12.93
C VAL A 141 -1.38 -5.23 14.33
N LEU A 142 -2.64 -5.01 14.71
CA LEU A 142 -3.23 -5.53 15.95
C LEU A 142 -4.17 -6.69 15.61
N SER A 143 -3.98 -7.83 16.27
CA SER A 143 -4.74 -9.05 16.01
C SER A 143 -5.11 -9.78 17.30
N GLY A 144 -6.23 -10.50 17.30
CA GLY A 144 -6.66 -11.33 18.42
C GLY A 144 -5.80 -12.59 18.61
N LYS A 145 -5.17 -13.07 17.53
CA LYS A 145 -4.18 -14.16 17.55
C LYS A 145 -2.80 -13.68 17.09
N PRO A 146 -1.69 -14.28 17.55
CA PRO A 146 -0.36 -13.92 17.06
C PRO A 146 -0.22 -14.26 15.58
N LEU A 147 0.24 -13.30 14.78
CA LEU A 147 0.54 -13.53 13.37
C LEU A 147 1.79 -14.40 13.22
N PRO A 148 1.87 -15.29 12.21
CA PRO A 148 3.06 -16.09 11.97
C PRO A 148 4.26 -15.21 11.60
N ILE A 149 5.30 -15.22 12.45
CA ILE A 149 6.51 -14.41 12.25
C ILE A 149 7.18 -14.73 10.91
N VAL A 150 7.16 -16.00 10.49
CA VAL A 150 7.71 -16.43 9.18
C VAL A 150 6.98 -15.74 8.02
N ALA A 151 5.66 -15.60 8.11
CA ALA A 151 4.87 -14.89 7.08
C ALA A 151 5.21 -13.40 7.06
N ALA A 152 5.38 -12.78 8.24
CA ALA A 152 5.78 -11.37 8.33
C ALA A 152 7.17 -11.10 7.70
N TRP A 153 8.13 -12.00 7.86
CA TRP A 153 9.44 -11.92 7.18
C TRP A 153 9.37 -12.21 5.68
N SER A 154 8.39 -12.99 5.26
CA SER A 154 8.24 -13.45 3.87
C SER A 154 7.49 -12.47 2.97
N ILE A 155 7.11 -11.29 3.49
CA ILE A 155 6.50 -10.24 2.67
C ILE A 155 7.56 -9.70 1.71
N SER A 156 7.32 -9.84 0.40
CA SER A 156 8.23 -9.37 -0.65
C SER A 156 7.72 -8.18 -1.44
N ARG A 157 6.44 -7.84 -1.30
CA ARG A 157 5.77 -6.79 -2.09
C ARG A 157 4.64 -6.12 -1.33
N LEU A 158 4.33 -4.89 -1.71
CA LEU A 158 3.22 -4.08 -1.16
C LEU A 158 2.37 -3.50 -2.29
N GLY A 159 1.18 -4.05 -2.52
CA GLY A 159 0.31 -3.63 -3.62
C GLY A 159 0.60 -4.42 -4.89
N SER A 160 1.04 -3.75 -5.96
CA SER A 160 1.30 -4.39 -7.25
C SER A 160 2.52 -5.32 -7.24
N ARG A 161 2.71 -6.12 -8.30
CA ARG A 161 3.82 -7.07 -8.44
C ARG A 161 5.17 -6.37 -8.52
N GLU A 162 5.22 -5.18 -9.11
CA GLU A 162 6.44 -4.38 -9.21
C GLU A 162 6.83 -3.70 -7.88
N SER A 163 5.93 -3.61 -6.89
CA SER A 163 6.13 -2.85 -5.64
C SER A 163 6.95 -3.62 -4.61
N LEU A 164 8.23 -3.86 -4.90
CA LEU A 164 9.13 -4.69 -4.11
C LEU A 164 9.58 -4.00 -2.81
N ILE A 165 9.59 -4.78 -1.74
CA ILE A 165 10.06 -4.35 -0.42
C ILE A 165 10.97 -5.40 0.22
N SER A 166 11.80 -4.97 1.16
CA SER A 166 12.64 -5.86 1.97
C SER A 166 12.37 -5.66 3.45
N ILE A 167 12.00 -6.74 4.14
CA ILE A 167 11.76 -6.71 5.58
C ILE A 167 13.09 -6.64 6.31
N LYS A 168 13.25 -5.62 7.16
CA LYS A 168 14.46 -5.38 7.97
C LYS A 168 14.28 -5.82 9.41
N LYS A 169 13.06 -5.72 9.95
CA LYS A 169 12.77 -6.06 11.34
C LYS A 169 11.31 -6.51 11.50
N VAL A 170 11.09 -7.55 12.28
CA VAL A 170 9.76 -7.95 12.75
C VAL A 170 9.79 -8.00 14.27
N MET A 171 8.83 -7.35 14.92
CA MET A 171 8.60 -7.42 16.36
C MET A 171 7.18 -7.88 16.61
N GLN A 172 7.01 -8.75 17.60
CA GLN A 172 5.69 -9.18 18.05
C GLN A 172 5.64 -9.13 19.58
N SER A 173 4.57 -8.56 20.12
CA SER A 173 4.36 -8.44 21.56
C SER A 173 2.89 -8.58 21.92
N GLU A 174 2.59 -9.15 23.08
CA GLU A 174 1.27 -9.05 23.68
C GLU A 174 1.08 -7.64 24.26
N VAL A 175 -0.09 -7.04 24.02
CA VAL A 175 -0.42 -5.68 24.46
C VAL A 175 -1.79 -5.66 25.14
N GLU A 176 -1.92 -4.80 26.15
CA GLU A 176 -3.18 -4.54 26.82
C GLU A 176 -3.85 -3.29 26.25
N LEU A 177 -5.13 -3.40 25.91
CA LEU A 177 -5.93 -2.25 25.54
C LEU A 177 -6.37 -1.50 26.79
N ARG A 178 -5.98 -0.23 26.90
CA ARG A 178 -6.56 0.71 27.85
C ARG A 178 -7.56 1.61 27.12
N ARG A 179 -8.75 1.74 27.68
CA ARG A 179 -9.73 2.73 27.20
C ARG A 179 -9.22 4.10 27.62
N VAL A 180 -8.97 4.96 26.64
CA VAL A 180 -8.66 6.37 26.87
C VAL A 180 -9.93 7.17 26.61
N ASP A 181 -10.35 7.97 27.59
CA ASP A 181 -11.46 8.89 27.40
C ASP A 181 -11.04 10.00 26.43
N LYS A 182 -11.90 10.27 25.44
CA LYS A 182 -11.67 11.18 24.31
C LYS A 182 -11.20 12.59 24.68
N GLU A 183 -11.36 12.99 25.94
CA GLU A 183 -11.10 14.35 26.42
C GLU A 183 -9.66 14.57 26.91
N ARG A 184 -8.86 13.52 27.13
CA ARG A 184 -7.57 13.67 27.82
C ARG A 184 -6.35 13.94 26.93
N GLU A 185 -6.34 13.53 25.66
CA GLU A 185 -5.15 13.67 24.79
C GLU A 185 -5.52 13.86 23.31
N ASN A 186 -6.29 14.89 22.96
CA ASN A 186 -6.40 15.30 21.56
C ASN A 186 -5.24 16.24 21.22
N HIS A 187 -4.17 15.71 20.65
CA HIS A 187 -3.35 16.53 19.76
C HIS A 187 -4.13 16.68 18.45
N LEU A 188 -4.72 17.86 18.24
CA LEU A 188 -5.27 18.28 16.95
C LEU A 188 -4.13 18.26 15.92
N VAL A 189 -3.92 17.13 15.26
CA VAL A 189 -3.09 17.07 14.07
C VAL A 189 -3.96 17.57 12.93
N ASN A 190 -3.83 18.85 12.60
CA ASN A 190 -4.46 19.45 11.43
C ASN A 190 -3.98 18.69 10.19
N THR A 191 -4.81 17.81 9.65
CA THR A 191 -4.61 17.16 8.34
C THR A 191 -5.14 18.04 7.21
N TYR A 192 -4.86 19.34 7.25
CA TYR A 192 -5.09 20.24 6.13
C TYR A 192 -3.73 20.49 5.46
N TYR A 193 -3.54 19.83 4.32
CA TYR A 193 -2.61 20.28 3.27
C TYR A 193 -3.43 20.97 2.18
#